data_AF-A0A1Y5K3Z2-F1
#
_entry.id   AF-A0A1Y5K3Z2-F1
#
_cell.length_a   1.000
_cell.length_b   1.000
_cell.length_c   1.000
_cell.angle_alpha   90.00
_cell.angle_beta   90.00
_cell.angle_gamma   90.00
#
_symmetry.space_group_name_H-M   'P 1'
#
loop_
_entity.id
_entity.type
_entity.pdbx_description
1 polymer ?
#
loop_
_entity_poly.entity_id
_entity_poly.type
_entity_poly.pdbx_seq_one_letter_code
_entity_poly.pdbx_strand_id
1 'polypeptide(L)'
;MRIRWTLSLSILALTIVLSSCGAETSGGQQQISYKDMKSMVIDILKTEDAQKALQESTQQLSGYSMQESKLLSVQDQEEVRLAVKDVISSPDYDKVIKKLMTDTRFAGEFAKSVNKENKTIHKELIKDPQYQAELLKTFNNPEMEKMILEVLKSAQYRKEVMSLMQESMQNPLFRLEVLDLMKAAVKEELQTKPDEKVKKSGGEGKQEEEQGMEEEEQGQEEQQKGEEEQQ
;
A
#
# COMPACT_ATOMS: atom_id res chain seq x y z
N MET A 1 -22.64 -6.89 95.64
CA MET A 1 -21.21 -6.98 95.25
C MET A 1 -20.88 -8.20 94.37
N ARG A 2 -21.62 -9.32 94.42
CA ARG A 2 -21.27 -10.55 93.65
C ARG A 2 -21.43 -10.42 92.13
N ILE A 3 -22.37 -9.61 91.65
CA ILE A 3 -22.66 -9.41 90.21
C ILE A 3 -21.60 -8.56 89.47
N ARG A 4 -20.94 -7.63 90.18
CA ARG A 4 -19.84 -6.82 89.60
C ARG A 4 -18.58 -7.66 89.39
N TRP A 5 -18.41 -8.71 90.20
CA TRP A 5 -17.26 -9.60 90.15
C TRP A 5 -17.41 -10.66 89.04
N THR A 6 -18.62 -11.17 88.82
CA THR A 6 -18.92 -12.09 87.70
C THR A 6 -18.84 -11.40 86.34
N LEU A 7 -19.25 -10.13 86.23
CA LEU A 7 -19.12 -9.34 85.00
C LEU A 7 -17.65 -9.03 84.66
N SER A 8 -16.82 -8.74 85.67
CA SER A 8 -15.38 -8.50 85.47
C SER A 8 -14.62 -9.77 85.05
N LEU A 9 -15.06 -10.94 85.53
CA LEU A 9 -14.47 -12.23 85.17
C LEU A 9 -14.84 -12.64 83.73
N SER A 10 -16.05 -12.31 83.27
CA SER A 10 -16.49 -12.58 81.90
C SER A 10 -15.81 -11.68 80.86
N ILE A 11 -15.46 -10.44 81.21
CA ILE A 11 -14.73 -9.51 80.34
C ILE A 11 -13.26 -9.93 80.19
N LEU A 12 -12.64 -10.43 81.26
CA LEU A 12 -11.26 -10.93 81.23
C LEU A 12 -11.12 -12.24 80.44
N ALA A 13 -12.15 -13.10 80.46
CA ALA A 13 -12.20 -14.30 79.64
C ALA A 13 -12.32 -13.99 78.13
N LEU A 14 -13.03 -12.92 77.77
CA LEU A 14 -13.22 -12.52 76.37
C LEU A 14 -11.94 -11.94 75.74
N THR A 15 -11.09 -11.28 76.54
CA THR A 15 -9.80 -10.73 76.07
C THR A 15 -8.75 -11.81 75.79
N ILE A 16 -8.81 -12.96 76.48
CA ILE A 16 -7.88 -14.08 76.26
C ILE A 16 -8.17 -14.79 74.92
N VAL A 17 -9.43 -14.86 74.49
CA VAL A 17 -9.82 -15.47 73.21
C VAL A 17 -9.41 -14.60 72.02
N LEU A 18 -9.43 -13.27 72.16
CA LEU A 18 -9.01 -12.33 71.10
C LEU A 18 -7.49 -12.26 70.91
N SER A 19 -6.69 -12.58 71.93
CA SER A 19 -5.22 -12.68 71.83
C SER A 19 -4.72 -14.06 71.40
N SER A 20 -5.61 -15.04 71.16
CA SER A 20 -5.24 -16.41 70.76
C SER A 20 -5.20 -16.64 69.25
N CYS A 21 -5.48 -15.62 68.42
CA CYS A 21 -5.27 -15.68 66.97
C CYS A 21 -4.02 -14.88 66.58
N GLY A 22 -2.93 -15.16 67.28
CA GLY A 22 -1.60 -14.59 67.04
C GLY A 22 -0.56 -15.66 67.32
N ALA A 23 -0.48 -16.67 66.44
CA ALA A 23 0.64 -17.60 66.43
C ALA A 23 1.87 -16.85 65.92
N GLU A 24 2.72 -16.44 66.83
CA GLU A 24 4.11 -16.12 66.55
C GLU A 24 4.84 -17.39 66.12
N THR A 25 4.90 -17.62 64.81
CA THR A 25 5.92 -18.46 64.19
C THR A 25 7.20 -17.61 64.08
N SER A 26 8.13 -17.84 64.99
CA SER A 26 9.52 -17.43 64.83
C SER A 26 10.11 -18.05 63.56
N GLY A 27 10.50 -17.22 62.59
CA GLY A 27 11.38 -17.59 61.48
C GLY A 27 11.05 -16.91 60.15
N GLY A 28 11.93 -16.03 59.68
CA GLY A 28 12.01 -15.66 58.26
C GLY A 28 11.19 -14.45 57.85
N GLN A 29 11.82 -13.29 57.93
CA GLN A 29 11.40 -12.07 57.26
C GLN A 29 11.39 -12.27 55.74
N GLN A 30 10.22 -12.45 55.15
CA GLN A 30 9.95 -12.05 53.76
C GLN A 30 8.63 -11.28 53.75
N GLN A 31 8.73 -9.95 53.71
CA GLN A 31 7.62 -9.13 53.23
C GLN A 31 7.27 -9.67 51.84
N ILE A 32 6.11 -10.31 51.70
CA ILE A 32 5.54 -10.61 50.38
C ILE A 32 5.45 -9.26 49.68
N SER A 33 6.28 -9.07 48.66
CA SER A 33 6.34 -7.81 47.92
C SER A 33 4.99 -7.57 47.27
N TYR A 34 4.54 -6.31 47.22
CA TYR A 34 3.35 -5.93 46.46
C TYR A 34 3.40 -6.45 45.01
N LYS A 35 4.62 -6.61 44.46
CA LYS A 35 4.86 -7.19 43.15
C LYS A 35 4.53 -8.69 43.08
N ASP A 36 4.81 -9.45 44.14
CA ASP A 36 4.53 -10.88 44.20
C ASP A 36 3.04 -11.14 44.47
N MET A 37 2.41 -10.32 45.33
CA MET A 37 0.96 -10.34 45.52
C MET A 37 0.22 -9.93 44.25
N LYS A 38 0.70 -8.92 43.52
CA LYS A 38 0.13 -8.51 42.23
C LYS A 38 0.26 -9.60 41.18
N SER A 39 1.42 -10.24 41.08
CA SER A 39 1.63 -11.35 40.14
C SER A 39 0.72 -12.53 40.45
N MET A 40 0.57 -12.86 41.73
CA MET A 40 -0.35 -13.90 42.20
C MET A 40 -1.82 -13.58 41.85
N VAL A 41 -2.26 -12.33 42.04
CA VAL A 41 -3.62 -11.92 41.65
C VAL A 41 -3.81 -11.96 40.13
N ILE A 42 -2.80 -11.56 39.36
CA ILE A 42 -2.85 -11.65 37.89
C ILE A 42 -2.94 -13.11 37.43
N ASP A 43 -2.23 -14.02 38.08
CA ASP A 43 -2.28 -15.45 37.74
C ASP A 43 -3.62 -16.08 38.15
N ILE A 44 -4.22 -15.66 39.27
CA ILE A 44 -5.60 -16.04 39.62
C ILE A 44 -6.58 -15.54 38.54
N LEU A 45 -6.50 -14.28 38.12
CA LEU A 45 -7.39 -13.73 37.08
C LEU A 45 -7.19 -14.37 35.71
N LYS A 46 -6.01 -14.93 35.43
CA LYS A 46 -5.72 -15.66 34.19
C LYS A 46 -6.14 -17.12 34.23
N THR A 47 -6.44 -17.67 35.41
CA THR A 47 -6.85 -19.06 35.57
C THR A 47 -8.26 -19.26 34.99
N GLU A 48 -8.51 -20.42 34.39
CA GLU A 48 -9.78 -20.76 33.72
C GLU A 48 -10.99 -20.61 34.66
N ASP A 49 -10.83 -20.89 35.95
CA ASP A 49 -11.87 -20.72 36.95
C ASP A 49 -12.26 -19.24 37.16
N ALA A 50 -11.31 -18.30 37.10
CA ALA A 50 -11.59 -16.88 37.20
C ALA A 50 -12.22 -16.33 35.91
N GLN A 51 -11.79 -16.83 34.75
CA GLN A 51 -12.44 -16.51 33.47
C GLN A 51 -13.87 -17.04 33.44
N LYS A 52 -14.09 -18.26 33.95
CA LYS A 52 -15.41 -18.87 34.05
C LYS A 52 -16.29 -18.16 35.06
N ALA A 53 -15.76 -17.77 36.22
CA ALA A 53 -16.50 -16.96 37.19
C ALA A 53 -16.85 -15.56 36.66
N LEU A 54 -15.96 -14.94 35.86
CA LEU A 54 -16.26 -13.69 35.15
C LEU A 54 -17.27 -13.87 34.02
N GLN A 55 -17.21 -14.99 33.30
CA GLN A 55 -18.18 -15.31 32.26
C GLN A 55 -19.54 -15.62 32.87
N GLU A 56 -19.59 -16.36 33.98
CA GLU A 56 -20.80 -16.63 34.77
C GLU A 56 -21.34 -15.35 35.40
N SER A 57 -20.50 -14.45 35.94
CA SER A 57 -20.96 -13.15 36.43
C SER A 57 -21.48 -12.26 35.31
N THR A 58 -20.82 -12.27 34.15
CA THR A 58 -21.28 -11.56 32.95
C THR A 58 -22.55 -12.19 32.40
N GLN A 59 -22.71 -13.52 32.51
CA GLN A 59 -23.92 -14.23 32.13
C GLN A 59 -25.08 -13.94 33.09
N GLN A 60 -24.79 -13.81 34.38
CA GLN A 60 -25.75 -13.47 35.41
C GLN A 60 -26.17 -11.99 35.32
N LEU A 61 -25.25 -11.11 34.89
CA LEU A 61 -25.56 -9.77 34.38
C LEU A 61 -26.35 -9.82 33.06
N SER A 62 -26.09 -10.76 32.16
CA SER A 62 -26.84 -10.92 30.90
C SER A 62 -28.20 -11.61 31.06
N GLY A 63 -28.44 -12.26 32.20
CA GLY A 63 -29.75 -12.77 32.66
C GLY A 63 -30.63 -11.65 33.23
N TYR A 64 -30.01 -10.55 33.68
CA TYR A 64 -30.64 -9.23 33.80
C TYR A 64 -30.60 -8.54 32.44
N SER A 65 -31.52 -8.98 31.59
CA SER A 65 -32.08 -8.21 30.50
C SER A 65 -31.08 -7.53 29.53
N MET A 66 -30.93 -8.14 28.36
CA MET A 66 -30.78 -7.44 27.07
C MET A 66 -31.91 -6.41 26.77
N GLN A 67 -32.74 -6.08 27.78
CA GLN A 67 -33.82 -5.12 27.76
C GLN A 67 -33.48 -3.86 28.57
N GLU A 68 -32.45 -3.87 29.43
CA GLU A 68 -31.92 -2.66 30.10
C GLU A 68 -31.01 -1.84 29.21
N SER A 69 -30.44 -2.40 28.14
CA SER A 69 -29.88 -1.60 27.04
C SER A 69 -30.96 -0.84 26.25
N LYS A 70 -32.24 -1.21 26.43
CA LYS A 70 -33.43 -0.49 25.93
C LYS A 70 -34.02 0.50 26.95
N LEU A 71 -33.43 0.61 28.14
CA LEU A 71 -33.87 1.50 29.23
C LEU A 71 -32.80 2.53 29.61
N LEU A 72 -31.95 2.94 28.67
CA LEU A 72 -31.24 4.20 28.84
C LEU A 72 -32.29 5.31 28.91
N SER A 73 -32.39 5.97 30.05
CA SER A 73 -33.23 7.17 30.21
C SER A 73 -32.85 8.16 29.09
N VAL A 74 -33.77 9.04 28.69
CA VAL A 74 -33.45 10.07 27.68
C VAL A 74 -32.19 10.87 28.05
N GLN A 75 -31.95 11.05 29.36
CA GLN A 75 -30.73 11.65 29.90
C GLN A 75 -29.47 10.80 29.67
N ASP A 76 -29.53 9.49 29.84
CA ASP A 76 -28.38 8.59 29.61
C ASP A 76 -28.04 8.52 28.11
N GLN A 77 -29.04 8.63 27.22
CA GLN A 77 -28.81 8.71 25.77
C GLN A 77 -28.11 10.00 25.37
N GLU A 78 -28.45 11.13 26.02
CA GLU A 78 -27.75 12.41 25.80
C GLU A 78 -26.31 12.36 26.31
N GLU A 79 -26.08 11.77 27.48
CA GLU A 79 -24.72 11.59 28.03
C GLU A 79 -23.86 10.68 27.13
N VAL A 80 -24.41 9.55 26.67
CA VAL A 80 -23.72 8.68 25.70
C VAL A 80 -23.43 9.41 24.39
N ARG A 81 -24.38 10.20 23.88
CA ARG A 81 -24.17 10.98 22.65
C ARG A 81 -23.07 12.03 22.82
N LEU A 82 -23.02 12.70 23.98
CA LEU A 82 -21.97 13.67 24.31
C LEU A 82 -20.61 12.98 24.42
N ALA A 83 -20.52 11.85 25.12
CA ALA A 83 -19.29 11.07 25.22
C ALA A 83 -18.79 10.60 23.84
N VAL A 84 -19.69 10.09 22.98
CA VAL A 84 -19.34 9.68 21.62
C VAL A 84 -18.89 10.89 20.79
N LYS A 85 -19.57 12.03 20.90
CA LYS A 85 -19.18 13.27 20.22
C LYS A 85 -17.80 13.73 20.67
N ASP A 86 -17.53 13.70 21.97
CA ASP A 86 -16.25 14.13 22.53
C ASP A 86 -15.12 13.18 22.10
N VAL A 87 -15.38 11.88 22.07
CA VAL A 87 -14.40 10.89 21.57
C VAL A 87 -14.11 11.11 20.09
N ILE A 88 -15.14 11.21 19.22
CA ILE A 88 -14.95 11.35 17.77
C ILE A 88 -14.38 12.72 17.39
N SER A 89 -14.72 13.77 18.16
CA SER A 89 -14.22 15.13 17.91
C SER A 89 -12.88 15.40 18.59
N SER A 90 -12.38 14.47 19.40
CA SER A 90 -11.08 14.63 20.07
C SER A 90 -9.93 14.58 19.07
N PRO A 91 -8.86 15.36 19.28
CA PRO A 91 -7.67 15.31 18.44
C PRO A 91 -6.93 13.95 18.51
N ASP A 92 -7.19 13.16 19.55
CA ASP A 92 -6.59 11.83 19.71
C ASP A 92 -7.31 10.74 18.89
N TYR A 93 -8.53 11.01 18.41
CA TYR A 93 -9.27 10.07 17.57
C TYR A 93 -8.58 9.79 16.23
N ASP A 94 -7.81 10.76 15.70
CA ASP A 94 -7.01 10.58 14.48
C ASP A 94 -6.03 9.38 14.61
N LYS A 95 -5.43 9.19 15.78
CA LYS A 95 -4.53 8.04 16.05
C LYS A 95 -5.30 6.72 16.07
N VAL A 96 -6.50 6.73 16.64
CA VAL A 96 -7.38 5.57 16.75
C VAL A 96 -7.88 5.14 15.37
N ILE A 97 -8.40 6.09 14.58
CA ILE A 97 -8.91 5.80 13.24
C ILE A 97 -7.80 5.36 12.28
N LYS A 98 -6.60 5.95 12.36
CA LYS A 98 -5.43 5.50 11.59
C LYS A 98 -5.09 4.04 11.92
N LYS A 99 -5.03 3.68 13.21
CA LYS A 99 -4.78 2.30 13.63
C LYS A 99 -5.89 1.36 13.17
N LEU A 100 -7.14 1.80 13.22
CA LEU A 100 -8.30 1.00 12.79
C LEU A 100 -8.31 0.77 11.27
N MET A 101 -7.94 1.78 10.47
CA MET A 101 -7.83 1.68 9.01
C MET A 101 -6.68 0.77 8.55
N THR A 102 -5.70 0.47 9.42
CA THR A 102 -4.67 -0.53 9.12
C THR A 102 -5.12 -1.98 9.38
N ASP A 103 -6.22 -2.20 10.11
CA ASP A 103 -6.80 -3.55 10.26
C ASP A 103 -7.54 -3.93 8.97
N THR A 104 -7.11 -5.01 8.33
CA THR A 104 -7.63 -5.49 7.05
C THR A 104 -9.11 -5.89 7.11
N ARG A 105 -9.61 -6.32 8.27
CA ARG A 105 -11.03 -6.67 8.45
C ARG A 105 -11.90 -5.43 8.42
N PHE A 106 -11.50 -4.41 9.19
CA PHE A 106 -12.19 -3.13 9.21
C PHE A 106 -12.08 -2.42 7.87
N ALA A 107 -10.86 -2.32 7.31
CA ALA A 107 -10.64 -1.71 6.00
C ALA A 107 -11.42 -2.42 4.89
N GLY A 108 -11.53 -3.75 4.94
CA GLY A 108 -12.30 -4.53 3.97
C GLY A 108 -13.80 -4.27 4.05
N GLU A 109 -14.37 -4.24 5.25
CA GLU A 109 -15.80 -3.91 5.44
C GLU A 109 -16.11 -2.45 5.12
N PHE A 110 -15.24 -1.53 5.53
CA PHE A 110 -15.34 -0.11 5.22
C PHE A 110 -15.24 0.15 3.71
N ALA A 111 -14.27 -0.48 3.03
CA ALA A 111 -14.15 -0.37 1.58
C ALA A 111 -15.39 -0.91 0.87
N LYS A 112 -15.98 -2.00 1.35
CA LYS A 112 -17.24 -2.55 0.79
C LYS A 112 -18.42 -1.60 0.99
N SER A 113 -18.56 -0.99 2.16
CA SER A 113 -19.68 -0.09 2.46
C SER A 113 -19.60 1.23 1.69
N VAL A 114 -18.38 1.75 1.46
CA VAL A 114 -18.16 3.03 0.77
C VAL A 114 -17.92 2.86 -0.75
N ASN A 115 -17.77 1.63 -1.25
CA ASN A 115 -17.42 1.38 -2.65
C ASN A 115 -18.38 2.04 -3.66
N LYS A 116 -19.68 2.02 -3.36
CA LYS A 116 -20.70 2.55 -4.27
C LYS A 116 -20.57 4.06 -4.39
N GLU A 117 -20.46 4.75 -3.27
CA GLU A 117 -20.28 6.20 -3.18
C GLU A 117 -18.92 6.59 -3.76
N ASN A 118 -17.86 5.84 -3.48
CA ASN A 118 -16.52 6.08 -4.02
C ASN A 118 -16.49 5.98 -5.55
N LYS A 119 -17.22 5.01 -6.14
CA LYS A 119 -17.38 4.93 -7.60
C LYS A 119 -18.10 6.14 -8.17
N THR A 120 -19.11 6.66 -7.48
CA THR A 120 -19.82 7.88 -7.89
C THR A 120 -18.89 9.08 -7.84
N ILE A 121 -18.16 9.25 -6.72
CA ILE A 121 -17.17 10.32 -6.55
C ILE A 121 -16.14 10.28 -7.69
N HIS A 122 -15.54 9.13 -7.99
CA HIS A 122 -14.58 9.03 -9.08
C HIS A 122 -15.19 9.35 -10.45
N LYS A 123 -16.45 8.95 -10.72
CA LYS A 123 -17.14 9.30 -11.97
C LYS A 123 -17.43 10.78 -12.09
N GLU A 124 -17.71 11.45 -10.97
CA GLU A 124 -17.95 12.89 -10.92
C GLU A 124 -16.64 13.67 -11.03
N LEU A 125 -15.59 13.26 -10.31
CA LEU A 125 -14.25 13.84 -10.39
C LEU A 125 -13.70 13.78 -11.82
N ILE A 126 -13.87 12.67 -12.54
CA ILE A 126 -13.41 12.59 -13.95
C ILE A 126 -14.12 13.61 -14.85
N LYS A 127 -15.31 14.11 -14.49
CA LYS A 127 -16.00 15.16 -15.23
C LYS A 127 -15.57 16.58 -14.83
N ASP A 128 -14.86 16.72 -13.72
CA ASP A 128 -14.39 18.01 -13.23
C ASP A 128 -13.18 18.48 -14.06
N PRO A 129 -13.20 19.72 -14.61
CA PRO A 129 -12.07 20.27 -15.35
C PRO A 129 -10.75 20.35 -14.57
N GLN A 130 -10.80 20.59 -13.27
CA GLN A 130 -9.59 20.68 -12.43
C GLN A 130 -8.93 19.30 -12.27
N TYR A 131 -9.74 18.29 -11.97
CA TYR A 131 -9.26 16.91 -11.86
C TYR A 131 -8.74 16.38 -13.20
N GLN A 132 -9.39 16.72 -14.32
CA GLN A 132 -8.88 16.38 -15.65
C GLN A 132 -7.52 17.01 -15.92
N ALA A 133 -7.31 18.27 -15.55
CA ALA A 133 -6.02 18.94 -15.74
C ALA A 133 -4.90 18.27 -14.94
N GLU A 134 -5.17 17.91 -13.68
CA GLU A 134 -4.22 17.16 -12.83
C GLU A 134 -3.95 15.75 -13.36
N LEU A 135 -4.99 15.08 -13.87
CA LEU A 135 -4.88 13.75 -14.47
C LEU A 135 -4.03 13.80 -15.76
N LEU A 136 -4.23 14.80 -16.61
CA LEU A 136 -3.39 15.01 -17.81
C LEU A 136 -1.94 15.30 -17.43
N LYS A 137 -1.71 16.11 -16.40
CA LYS A 137 -0.36 16.34 -15.87
C LYS A 137 0.29 15.05 -15.38
N THR A 138 -0.50 14.17 -14.76
CA THR A 138 -0.05 12.85 -14.29
C THR A 138 0.27 11.93 -15.47
N PHE A 139 -0.52 11.99 -16.55
CA PHE A 139 -0.28 11.22 -17.77
C PHE A 139 0.90 11.75 -18.61
N ASN A 140 1.27 13.02 -18.49
CA ASN A 140 2.44 13.60 -19.16
C ASN A 140 3.76 13.25 -18.45
N ASN A 141 3.91 12.00 -18.03
CA ASN A 141 5.13 11.50 -17.41
C ASN A 141 5.99 10.71 -18.44
N PRO A 142 7.31 10.56 -18.21
CA PRO A 142 8.19 9.86 -19.15
C PRO A 142 7.83 8.40 -19.40
N GLU A 143 7.18 7.71 -18.45
CA GLU A 143 6.78 6.31 -18.61
C GLU A 143 5.59 6.17 -19.57
N MET A 144 4.65 7.11 -19.52
CA MET A 144 3.56 7.21 -20.49
C MET A 144 4.08 7.57 -21.87
N GLU A 145 5.09 8.43 -21.97
CA GLU A 145 5.74 8.73 -23.26
C GLU A 145 6.37 7.47 -23.88
N LYS A 146 7.08 6.66 -23.08
CA LYS A 146 7.63 5.37 -23.54
C LYS A 146 6.52 4.43 -24.01
N MET A 147 5.43 4.30 -23.26
CA MET A 147 4.28 3.47 -23.63
C MET A 147 3.66 3.94 -24.95
N ILE A 148 3.49 5.26 -25.13
CA ILE A 148 3.00 5.84 -26.39
C ILE A 148 3.96 5.53 -27.53
N LEU A 149 5.27 5.69 -27.34
CA LEU A 149 6.29 5.38 -28.36
C LEU A 149 6.31 3.89 -28.73
N GLU A 150 6.09 3.00 -27.77
CA GLU A 150 5.96 1.57 -28.03
C GLU A 150 4.74 1.26 -28.89
N VAL A 151 3.59 1.88 -28.59
CA VAL A 151 2.38 1.77 -29.41
C VAL A 151 2.61 2.33 -30.81
N LEU A 152 3.27 3.47 -30.96
CA LEU A 152 3.61 4.05 -32.27
C LEU A 152 4.60 3.18 -33.06
N LYS A 153 5.47 2.44 -32.39
CA LYS A 153 6.39 1.50 -33.05
C LYS A 153 5.78 0.13 -33.32
N SER A 154 4.59 -0.15 -32.77
CA SER A 154 3.88 -1.42 -32.92
C SER A 154 3.58 -1.76 -34.38
N ALA A 155 3.53 -3.05 -34.70
CA ALA A 155 3.23 -3.51 -36.06
C ALA A 155 1.85 -3.05 -36.55
N GLN A 156 0.87 -2.95 -35.65
CA GLN A 156 -0.48 -2.44 -35.94
C GLN A 156 -0.43 -0.99 -36.37
N TYR A 157 0.25 -0.12 -35.61
CA TYR A 157 0.36 1.30 -35.99
C TYR A 157 1.14 1.48 -37.29
N ARG A 158 2.20 0.69 -37.53
CA ARG A 158 2.92 0.72 -38.81
C ARG A 158 2.03 0.39 -40.01
N LYS A 159 1.09 -0.55 -39.88
CA LYS A 159 0.13 -0.87 -40.97
C LYS A 159 -0.78 0.31 -41.28
N GLU A 160 -1.32 0.97 -40.26
CA GLU A 160 -2.13 2.18 -40.41
C GLU A 160 -1.32 3.30 -41.07
N VAL A 161 -0.07 3.51 -40.63
CA VAL A 161 0.84 4.49 -41.24
C VAL A 161 1.15 4.15 -42.70
N MET A 162 1.39 2.88 -43.03
CA MET A 162 1.60 2.46 -44.41
C MET A 162 0.36 2.68 -45.28
N SER A 163 -0.85 2.40 -44.77
CA SER A 163 -2.10 2.70 -45.48
C SER A 163 -2.25 4.20 -45.72
N LEU A 164 -2.05 5.01 -44.67
CA LEU A 164 -2.11 6.47 -44.76
C LEU A 164 -1.08 7.03 -45.75
N MET A 165 0.12 6.45 -45.79
CA MET A 165 1.17 6.83 -46.73
C MET A 165 0.79 6.45 -48.18
N GLN A 166 0.18 5.28 -48.38
CA GLN A 166 -0.36 4.88 -49.69
C GLN A 166 -1.50 5.80 -50.16
N GLU A 167 -2.38 6.23 -49.26
CA GLU A 167 -3.42 7.22 -49.55
C GLU A 167 -2.81 8.60 -49.85
N SER A 168 -1.80 9.00 -49.10
CA SER A 168 -1.08 10.26 -49.31
C SER A 168 -0.38 10.31 -50.67
N MET A 169 0.21 9.19 -51.12
CA MET A 169 0.79 9.06 -52.48
C MET A 169 -0.27 9.10 -53.60
N GLN A 170 -1.54 8.87 -53.27
CA GLN A 170 -2.64 9.03 -54.22
C GLN A 170 -3.11 10.47 -54.32
N ASN A 171 -2.73 11.33 -53.37
CA ASN A 171 -3.06 12.75 -53.41
C ASN A 171 -2.41 13.41 -54.64
N PRO A 172 -3.20 14.07 -55.52
CA PRO A 172 -2.68 14.75 -56.71
C PRO A 172 -1.59 15.78 -56.41
N LEU A 173 -1.66 16.50 -55.29
CA LEU A 173 -0.64 17.48 -54.90
C LEU A 173 0.70 16.79 -54.61
N PHE A 174 0.66 15.69 -53.85
CA PHE A 174 1.85 14.90 -53.55
C PHE A 174 2.46 14.30 -54.81
N ARG A 175 1.63 13.79 -55.72
CA ARG A 175 2.10 13.25 -57.02
C ARG A 175 2.79 14.31 -57.87
N LEU A 176 2.24 15.52 -57.94
CA LEU A 176 2.83 16.62 -58.70
C LEU A 176 4.19 17.00 -58.12
N GLU A 177 4.30 17.11 -56.79
CA GLU A 177 5.54 17.45 -56.12
C GLU A 177 6.62 16.38 -56.28
N VAL A 178 6.25 15.10 -56.18
CA VAL A 178 7.14 13.98 -56.49
C VAL A 178 7.58 13.99 -57.96
N LEU A 179 6.66 14.27 -58.90
CA LEU A 179 7.01 14.37 -60.32
C LEU A 179 7.93 15.55 -60.62
N ASP A 180 7.76 16.68 -59.94
CA ASP A 180 8.64 17.84 -60.10
C ASP A 180 10.02 17.61 -59.48
N LEU A 181 10.09 16.93 -58.32
CA LEU A 181 11.35 16.43 -57.76
C LEU A 181 12.06 15.45 -58.70
N MET A 182 11.32 14.51 -59.31
CA MET A 182 11.88 13.59 -60.31
C MET A 182 12.42 14.33 -61.54
N LYS A 183 11.70 15.34 -62.04
CA LYS A 183 12.19 16.18 -63.15
C LYS A 183 13.44 16.97 -62.76
N ALA A 184 13.53 17.45 -61.53
CA ALA A 184 14.70 18.17 -61.03
C ALA A 184 15.92 17.23 -60.94
N ALA A 185 15.76 16.06 -60.33
CA ALA A 185 16.82 15.05 -60.22
C ALA A 185 17.31 14.58 -61.60
N VAL A 186 16.38 14.32 -62.54
CA VAL A 186 16.75 13.93 -63.92
C VAL A 186 17.47 15.07 -64.65
N LYS A 187 17.09 16.34 -64.43
CA LYS A 187 17.82 17.48 -65.01
C LYS A 187 19.23 17.60 -64.42
N GLU A 188 19.41 17.35 -63.13
CA GLU A 188 20.71 17.40 -62.45
C GLU A 188 21.64 16.27 -62.93
N GLU A 189 21.12 15.04 -63.07
CA GLU A 189 21.82 13.89 -63.65
C GLU A 189 22.16 14.06 -65.14
N LEU A 190 21.27 14.70 -65.91
CA LEU A 190 21.51 14.99 -67.32
C LEU A 190 22.44 16.19 -67.54
N GLN A 191 22.56 17.10 -66.58
CA GLN A 191 23.49 18.23 -66.61
C GLN A 191 24.90 17.86 -66.11
N THR A 192 25.09 16.70 -65.48
CA THR A 192 26.40 16.16 -65.03
C THR A 192 27.11 15.25 -66.05
N LYS A 193 26.84 15.41 -67.35
CA LYS A 193 27.68 14.82 -68.42
C LYS A 193 27.85 15.82 -69.58
N PRO A 194 28.91 16.65 -69.54
CA PRO A 194 30.03 16.39 -70.45
C PRO A 194 31.42 16.70 -69.83
N ASP A 195 32.42 15.96 -70.31
CA ASP A 195 33.86 16.06 -69.97
C ASP A 195 34.33 15.47 -68.62
N GLU A 196 34.34 14.14 -68.53
CA GLU A 196 35.54 13.46 -68.03
C GLU A 196 36.15 12.60 -69.14
N LYS A 197 37.09 13.23 -69.87
CA LYS A 197 38.04 12.53 -70.73
C LYS A 197 38.93 11.64 -69.85
N VAL A 198 38.87 10.36 -70.18
CA VAL A 198 39.95 9.37 -70.05
C VAL A 198 41.32 10.04 -70.11
N LYS A 199 42.02 10.13 -68.98
CA LYS A 199 43.47 10.37 -68.93
C LYS A 199 44.13 9.21 -68.20
N LYS A 200 44.68 8.31 -69.01
CA LYS A 200 45.57 7.23 -68.60
C LYS A 200 46.94 7.84 -68.22
N SER A 201 47.27 7.78 -66.94
CA SER A 201 48.62 7.75 -66.35
C SER A 201 48.43 6.97 -65.05
N GLY A 202 48.92 5.75 -64.85
CA GLY A 202 50.24 5.24 -65.14
C GLY A 202 51.16 5.53 -63.94
N GLY A 203 51.19 4.63 -62.94
CA GLY A 203 52.30 4.50 -61.98
C GLY A 203 51.94 4.53 -60.48
N GLU A 204 51.90 3.32 -59.89
CA GLU A 204 52.30 2.93 -58.51
C GLU A 204 51.54 3.45 -57.26
N GLY A 205 51.06 2.48 -56.46
CA GLY A 205 50.53 2.69 -55.11
C GLY A 205 49.56 1.59 -54.68
N LYS A 206 50.06 0.36 -54.52
CA LYS A 206 49.33 -0.79 -53.96
C LYS A 206 49.48 -0.78 -52.43
N GLN A 207 48.43 -1.26 -51.75
CA GLN A 207 48.36 -1.67 -50.32
C GLN A 207 48.07 -0.58 -49.30
N GLU A 208 46.79 -0.49 -48.90
CA GLU A 208 46.31 -0.51 -47.50
C GLU A 208 44.79 -0.25 -47.54
N GLU A 209 44.00 -1.26 -47.14
CA GLU A 209 42.58 -1.21 -46.68
C GLU A 209 41.81 -2.53 -46.98
N GLU A 210 42.47 -3.67 -46.80
CA GLU A 210 41.83 -5.01 -46.81
C GLU A 210 42.15 -5.78 -45.51
N GLN A 211 42.26 -5.06 -44.38
CA GLN A 211 42.48 -5.63 -43.03
C GLN A 211 41.46 -5.13 -41.99
N GLY A 212 40.28 -4.68 -42.41
CA GLY A 212 39.24 -4.19 -41.49
C GLY A 212 37.99 -5.07 -41.38
N MET A 213 37.83 -6.08 -42.25
CA MET A 213 36.59 -6.86 -42.33
C MET A 213 36.70 -8.35 -41.96
N GLU A 214 37.90 -8.86 -41.65
CA GLU A 214 38.06 -10.25 -41.18
C GLU A 214 38.13 -10.39 -39.64
N GLU A 215 38.29 -9.29 -38.88
CA GLU A 215 38.28 -9.35 -37.40
C GLU A 215 36.87 -9.20 -36.78
N GLU A 216 35.87 -8.67 -37.49
CA GLU A 216 34.51 -8.54 -36.95
C GLU A 216 33.63 -9.79 -37.15
N GLU A 217 33.94 -10.65 -38.14
CA GLU A 217 33.22 -11.93 -38.32
C GLU A 217 33.72 -13.04 -37.38
N GLN A 218 34.97 -13.02 -36.92
CA GLN A 218 35.46 -14.01 -35.93
C GLN A 218 35.06 -13.66 -34.48
N GLY A 219 34.80 -12.39 -34.16
CA GLY A 219 34.34 -11.98 -32.83
C GLY A 219 32.89 -12.37 -32.52
N GLN A 220 32.04 -12.50 -33.54
CA GLN A 220 30.63 -12.86 -33.35
C GLN A 220 30.39 -14.38 -33.25
N GLU A 221 31.26 -15.21 -33.85
CA GLU A 221 31.13 -16.68 -33.71
C GLU A 221 31.66 -17.21 -32.36
N GLU A 222 32.65 -16.56 -31.73
CA GLU A 222 33.11 -16.98 -30.38
C GLU A 222 32.16 -16.54 -29.27
N GLN A 223 31.44 -15.43 -29.43
CA GLN A 223 30.51 -14.94 -28.40
C GLN A 223 29.21 -15.76 -28.37
N GLN A 224 28.81 -16.33 -29.50
CA GLN A 224 27.61 -17.17 -29.60
C GLN A 224 27.84 -18.60 -29.07
N LYS A 225 29.08 -19.10 -29.09
CA LYS A 225 29.44 -20.41 -28.50
C LYS A 225 29.62 -20.37 -26.97
N GLY A 226 29.94 -19.21 -26.39
CA GLY A 226 30.12 -19.07 -24.94
C GLY A 226 28.81 -19.05 -24.14
N GLU A 227 27.68 -18.67 -24.75
CA GLU A 227 26.37 -18.62 -24.08
C GLU A 227 25.61 -19.96 -24.12
N GLU A 228 25.95 -20.88 -25.02
CA GLU A 228 25.35 -22.23 -25.04
C GLU A 228 26.01 -23.23 -24.07
N GLU A 229 27.20 -22.96 -23.53
CA GLU A 229 27.88 -23.83 -22.53
C GLU A 229 27.59 -23.46 -21.05
N GLN A 230 26.72 -22.48 -20.77
CA GLN A 230 26.32 -22.10 -19.40
C GLN A 230 24.83 -22.27 -19.08
N GLN A 231 24.10 -23.10 -19.85
CA GLN A 231 22.76 -23.61 -19.46
C GLN A 231 22.76 -25.13 -19.31
#